data_AF-A0A1V3NX79-F1
#
_entry.id   AF-A0A1V3NX79-F1
#
_cell.length_a   1.000
_cell.length_b   1.000
_cell.length_c   1.000
_cell.angle_alpha   90.00
_cell.angle_beta   90.00
_cell.angle_gamma   90.00
#
_symmetry.space_group_name_H-M   'P 1'
#
loop_
_entity.id
_entity.type
_entity.pdbx_description
1 polymer ?
#
loop_
_entity_poly.entity_id
_entity_poly.type
_entity_poly.pdbx_seq_one_letter_code
_entity_poly.pdbx_strand_id
1 'polypeptide(L)'
;MMHIGKVAGCAFVAAAASLLSGCVQNAVRPVNQSLVPVKTIMQDLDGYSSREFTPATLPDQVQKTIVNSDGQSVGFHRLIVDLATNSTQNGGTGVSHYTSHDVYQNEGNGLVRGVSTISSNGIQTMVVLGLIYRNIYSVRAQSLSLSAVNANRIVESRTISHFDTPATGHELHLSYDTGYVGQTTNLLHNETNCVFGRSFEASEINPKIMGTARDLDCQVSNQNGIVISKERRGYLDKYGFAILLRRENSTADITFTVTDFKTE
;
A
#
# COMPACT_ATOMS: atom_id res chain seq x y z
N MET A 1 50.17 -56.72 -42.65
CA MET A 1 49.86 -57.99 -41.95
C MET A 1 49.11 -57.60 -40.68
N MET A 2 47.78 -57.52 -40.64
CA MET A 2 46.74 -58.56 -40.80
C MET A 2 46.75 -59.60 -39.65
N HIS A 3 45.76 -59.47 -38.76
CA HIS A 3 45.02 -60.45 -37.91
C HIS A 3 44.55 -59.73 -36.62
N ILE A 4 43.26 -59.43 -36.39
CA ILE A 4 42.05 -60.26 -36.11
C ILE A 4 42.06 -60.95 -34.73
N GLY A 5 41.05 -60.61 -33.89
CA GLY A 5 40.49 -61.43 -32.79
C GLY A 5 40.18 -60.64 -31.51
N LYS A 6 38.96 -60.08 -31.31
CA LYS A 6 37.82 -60.55 -30.46
C LYS A 6 38.22 -60.84 -28.98
N VAL A 7 37.53 -60.36 -27.93
CA VAL A 7 36.13 -60.68 -27.51
C VAL A 7 35.58 -59.66 -26.47
N ALA A 8 34.29 -59.36 -26.64
CA ALA A 8 33.18 -58.93 -25.76
C ALA A 8 33.35 -58.51 -24.28
N GLY A 9 32.54 -57.50 -23.91
CA GLY A 9 32.04 -57.26 -22.55
C GLY A 9 31.09 -56.06 -22.51
N CYS A 10 29.77 -56.30 -22.52
CA CYS A 10 28.71 -55.31 -22.42
C CYS A 10 28.79 -54.44 -21.14
N ALA A 11 28.49 -53.14 -21.27
CA ALA A 11 27.69 -52.41 -20.29
C ALA A 11 27.13 -51.11 -20.92
N PHE A 12 25.81 -51.05 -21.04
CA PHE A 12 25.04 -49.82 -21.16
C PHE A 12 25.29 -48.93 -19.94
N VAL A 13 25.65 -47.66 -20.11
CA VAL A 13 25.24 -46.60 -19.18
C VAL A 13 24.92 -45.33 -19.99
N ALA A 14 23.70 -44.86 -19.77
CA ALA A 14 23.08 -43.70 -20.37
C ALA A 14 23.76 -42.39 -19.97
N ALA A 15 23.68 -41.42 -20.87
CA ALA A 15 24.03 -40.03 -20.64
C ALA A 15 23.18 -39.42 -19.52
N ALA A 16 23.82 -38.72 -18.59
CA ALA A 16 23.18 -37.77 -17.70
C ALA A 16 23.81 -36.39 -17.94
N ALA A 17 23.14 -35.59 -18.79
CA ALA A 17 23.38 -34.17 -18.89
C ALA A 17 22.86 -33.51 -17.60
N SER A 18 23.78 -33.06 -16.75
CA SER A 18 23.48 -32.28 -15.56
C SER A 18 23.08 -30.85 -15.97
N LEU A 19 21.79 -30.62 -16.18
CA LEU A 19 21.21 -29.29 -16.19
C LEU A 19 21.17 -28.78 -14.75
N LEU A 20 22.03 -27.80 -14.44
CA LEU A 20 21.96 -27.00 -13.23
C LEU A 20 20.75 -26.06 -13.33
N SER A 21 19.56 -26.60 -13.06
CA SER A 21 18.40 -25.79 -12.71
C SER A 21 18.64 -25.23 -11.31
N GLY A 22 19.13 -23.98 -11.25
CA GLY A 22 19.10 -23.20 -10.02
C GLY A 22 17.63 -22.99 -9.63
N CYS A 23 17.16 -23.78 -8.67
CA CYS A 23 15.91 -23.51 -7.98
C CYS A 23 16.06 -22.13 -7.34
N VAL A 24 15.39 -21.13 -7.92
CA VAL A 24 15.04 -19.91 -7.19
C VAL A 24 14.20 -20.41 -6.02
N GLN A 25 14.83 -20.52 -4.85
CA GLN A 25 14.12 -20.73 -3.61
C GLN A 25 13.29 -19.46 -3.41
N ASN A 26 12.04 -19.49 -3.87
CA ASN A 26 11.00 -18.63 -3.33
C ASN A 26 11.00 -18.93 -1.84
N ALA A 27 11.73 -18.12 -1.07
CA ALA A 27 11.76 -18.21 0.36
C ALA A 27 10.32 -17.94 0.80
N VAL A 28 9.58 -19.01 1.06
CA VAL A 28 8.28 -18.94 1.72
C VAL A 28 8.58 -18.33 3.07
N ARG A 29 8.39 -17.00 3.16
CA ARG A 29 8.59 -16.26 4.41
C ARG A 29 7.67 -16.93 5.43
N PRO A 30 8.19 -17.42 6.58
CA PRO A 30 7.32 -17.98 7.59
C PRO A 30 6.31 -16.90 7.97
N VAL A 31 5.04 -17.18 7.69
CA VAL A 31 3.94 -16.30 8.06
C VAL A 31 3.90 -16.30 9.58
N ASN A 32 4.41 -15.24 10.21
CA ASN A 32 4.22 -15.07 11.65
C ASN A 32 2.75 -14.71 11.88
N GLN A 33 1.92 -15.74 12.10
CA GLN A 33 0.47 -15.61 12.32
C GLN A 33 0.14 -15.08 13.73
N SER A 34 1.14 -14.99 14.60
CA SER A 34 1.02 -14.49 15.96
C SER A 34 0.93 -12.98 15.99
N LEU A 35 0.04 -12.46 16.83
CA LEU A 35 -0.08 -11.02 17.05
C LEU A 35 1.22 -10.51 17.68
N VAL A 36 1.72 -9.38 17.18
CA VAL A 36 2.93 -8.74 17.69
C VAL A 36 2.52 -7.71 18.76
N PRO A 37 3.16 -7.68 19.94
CA PRO A 37 2.86 -6.67 20.95
C PRO A 37 3.12 -5.26 20.42
N VAL A 38 2.20 -4.32 20.69
CA VAL A 38 2.35 -2.91 20.24
C VAL A 38 3.65 -2.31 20.77
N LYS A 39 3.96 -2.58 22.04
CA LYS A 39 5.20 -2.09 22.68
C LYS A 39 6.46 -2.51 21.93
N THR A 40 6.50 -3.73 21.39
CA THR A 40 7.65 -4.23 20.63
C THR A 40 7.81 -3.48 19.31
N ILE A 41 6.71 -3.19 18.61
CA ILE A 41 6.75 -2.39 17.38
C ILE A 41 7.20 -0.96 17.70
N MET A 42 6.65 -0.35 18.75
CA MET A 42 6.95 1.03 19.11
C MET A 42 8.38 1.26 19.63
N GLN A 43 9.08 0.20 20.08
CA GLN A 43 10.49 0.29 20.47
C GLN A 43 11.41 0.57 19.28
N ASP A 44 11.03 0.14 18.08
CA ASP A 44 11.77 0.36 16.83
C ASP A 44 10.77 0.47 15.67
N LEU A 45 10.02 1.57 15.67
CA LEU A 45 8.94 1.76 14.70
C LEU A 45 9.48 1.82 13.26
N ASP A 46 10.60 2.50 13.06
CA ASP A 46 11.21 2.68 11.75
C ASP A 46 11.80 1.37 11.22
N GLY A 47 12.50 0.60 12.08
CA GLY A 47 13.03 -0.72 11.73
C GLY A 47 11.92 -1.74 11.48
N TYR A 48 10.83 -1.70 12.25
CA TYR A 48 9.65 -2.53 11.97
C TYR A 48 8.99 -2.15 10.64
N SER A 49 8.73 -0.85 10.42
CA SER A 49 8.10 -0.33 9.20
C SER A 49 8.92 -0.68 7.96
N SER A 50 10.23 -0.45 7.98
CA SER A 50 11.14 -0.69 6.84
C SER A 50 11.33 -2.17 6.51
N ARG A 51 10.93 -3.07 7.40
CA ARG A 51 11.03 -4.52 7.18
C ARG A 51 9.69 -5.13 6.78
N GLU A 52 8.57 -4.59 7.25
CA GLU A 52 7.24 -5.15 7.00
C GLU A 52 6.42 -4.44 5.92
N PHE A 53 6.81 -3.24 5.47
CA PHE A 53 6.04 -2.44 4.52
C PHE A 53 6.88 -2.02 3.31
N THR A 54 7.54 -2.98 2.67
CA THR A 54 8.33 -2.76 1.44
C THR A 54 7.77 -3.55 0.27
N PRO A 55 8.07 -3.16 -0.99
CA PRO A 55 7.59 -3.90 -2.17
C PRO A 55 7.95 -5.39 -2.14
N ALA A 56 9.09 -5.75 -1.56
CA ALA A 56 9.55 -7.14 -1.44
C ALA A 56 8.71 -8.00 -0.46
N THR A 57 7.84 -7.39 0.35
CA THR A 57 6.94 -8.11 1.26
C THR A 57 5.60 -8.49 0.63
N LEU A 58 5.32 -7.97 -0.57
CA LEU A 58 4.06 -8.22 -1.28
C LEU A 58 4.05 -9.60 -1.94
N PRO A 59 2.86 -10.18 -2.18
CA PRO A 59 2.73 -11.32 -3.07
C PRO A 59 3.27 -11.02 -4.48
N ASP A 60 3.96 -11.98 -5.09
CA ASP A 60 4.60 -11.83 -6.42
C ASP A 60 3.65 -11.26 -7.48
N GLN A 61 2.40 -11.73 -7.51
CA GLN A 61 1.41 -11.26 -8.49
C GLN A 61 1.09 -9.78 -8.28
N VAL A 62 0.89 -9.36 -7.03
CA VAL A 62 0.60 -7.97 -6.68
C VAL A 62 1.77 -7.07 -7.04
N GLN A 63 3.00 -7.46 -6.66
CA GLN A 63 4.20 -6.70 -6.96
C GLN A 63 4.41 -6.55 -8.47
N LYS A 64 4.31 -7.64 -9.24
CA LYS A 64 4.47 -7.62 -10.71
C LYS A 64 3.40 -6.78 -11.38
N THR A 65 2.15 -6.89 -10.96
CA THR A 65 1.05 -6.08 -11.52
C THR A 65 1.35 -4.59 -11.38
N ILE A 66 1.73 -4.14 -10.18
CA ILE A 66 2.02 -2.71 -9.94
C ILE A 66 3.24 -2.26 -10.75
N VAL A 67 4.35 -3.00 -10.69
CA VAL A 67 5.60 -2.63 -11.38
C VAL A 67 5.44 -2.62 -12.90
N ASN A 68 4.68 -3.56 -13.47
CA ASN A 68 4.48 -3.63 -14.91
C ASN A 68 3.50 -2.57 -15.42
N SER A 69 2.54 -2.14 -14.59
CA SER A 69 1.57 -1.11 -14.96
C SER A 69 2.15 0.31 -14.82
N ASP A 70 2.94 0.58 -13.79
CA ASP A 70 3.48 1.90 -13.50
C ASP A 70 4.98 1.88 -13.17
N GLY A 71 5.81 2.23 -14.14
CA GLY A 71 7.26 2.39 -13.96
C GLY A 71 7.67 3.76 -13.40
N GLN A 72 6.73 4.69 -13.18
CA GLN A 72 7.06 6.04 -12.73
C GLN A 72 7.18 6.11 -11.21
N SER A 73 8.24 6.75 -10.74
CA SER A 73 8.41 7.04 -9.31
C SER A 73 7.55 8.24 -8.88
N VAL A 74 7.38 8.44 -7.58
CA VAL A 74 6.84 9.69 -7.02
C VAL A 74 7.92 10.78 -7.03
N GLY A 75 7.50 12.04 -7.08
CA GLY A 75 8.38 13.21 -7.23
C GLY A 75 9.09 13.68 -5.96
N PHE A 76 9.35 12.78 -5.01
CA PHE A 76 10.05 13.06 -3.75
C PHE A 76 10.81 11.82 -3.26
N HIS A 77 11.83 11.99 -2.42
CA HIS A 77 12.43 10.87 -1.70
C HIS A 77 11.70 10.62 -0.40
N ARG A 78 11.40 11.70 0.33
CA ARG A 78 10.59 11.70 1.54
C ARG A 78 9.61 12.86 1.54
N LEU A 79 8.40 12.61 2.03
CA LEU A 79 7.33 13.59 2.16
C LEU A 79 6.82 13.55 3.60
N ILE A 80 6.68 14.73 4.19
CA ILE A 80 6.10 14.94 5.52
C ILE A 80 4.84 15.80 5.34
N VAL A 81 3.73 15.34 5.90
CA VAL A 81 2.44 16.03 5.87
C VAL A 81 1.88 16.08 7.29
N ASP A 82 1.56 17.27 7.77
CA ASP A 82 0.80 17.42 9.00
C ASP A 82 -0.66 17.75 8.65
N LEU A 83 -1.59 17.05 9.29
CA LEU A 83 -3.02 17.22 9.06
C LEU A 83 -3.75 17.58 10.35
N ALA A 84 -4.75 18.45 10.22
CA ALA A 84 -5.84 18.55 11.18
C ALA A 84 -7.06 17.82 10.63
N THR A 85 -7.70 16.99 11.47
CA THR A 85 -8.83 16.15 11.08
C THR A 85 -10.04 16.43 11.94
N ASN A 86 -11.18 16.67 11.30
CA ASN A 86 -12.48 16.72 11.96
C ASN A 86 -13.31 15.52 11.51
N SER A 87 -13.81 14.73 12.46
CA SER A 87 -14.66 13.57 12.21
C SER A 87 -16.02 13.78 12.87
N THR A 88 -17.06 13.87 12.06
CA THR A 88 -18.45 14.00 12.52
C THR A 88 -19.14 12.65 12.37
N GLN A 89 -19.66 12.10 13.47
CA GLN A 89 -20.39 10.84 13.44
C GLN A 89 -21.71 10.96 12.67
N ASN A 90 -21.99 10.01 11.78
CA ASN A 90 -23.24 9.98 11.05
C ASN A 90 -24.42 9.68 11.98
N GLY A 91 -25.48 10.49 11.90
CA GLY A 91 -26.69 10.31 12.72
C GLY A 91 -26.49 10.64 14.21
N GLY A 92 -25.32 11.17 14.60
CA GLY A 92 -25.03 11.62 15.95
C GLY A 92 -24.57 13.09 15.99
N THR A 93 -24.27 13.58 17.18
CA THR A 93 -23.70 14.92 17.41
C THR A 93 -22.21 14.88 17.78
N GLY A 94 -21.62 13.68 17.82
CA GLY A 94 -20.21 13.50 18.18
C GLY A 94 -19.29 14.06 17.11
N VAL A 95 -18.53 15.10 17.47
CA VAL A 95 -17.42 15.62 16.67
C VAL A 95 -16.13 15.28 17.40
N SER A 96 -15.20 14.62 16.69
CA SER A 96 -13.87 14.32 17.18
C SER A 96 -12.83 15.11 16.39
N HIS A 97 -11.84 15.63 17.10
CA HIS A 97 -10.72 16.36 16.52
C HIS A 97 -9.44 15.55 16.71
N TYR A 98 -8.68 15.44 15.62
CA TYR A 98 -7.39 14.78 15.61
C TYR A 98 -6.36 15.63 14.90
N THR A 99 -5.10 15.40 15.21
CA THR A 99 -3.98 15.80 14.37
C THR A 99 -3.23 14.57 13.93
N SER A 100 -2.67 14.59 12.73
CA SER A 100 -1.75 13.55 12.28
C SER A 100 -0.43 14.12 11.80
N HIS A 101 0.63 13.35 12.03
CA HIS A 101 1.95 13.56 11.47
C HIS A 101 2.26 12.36 10.57
N ASP A 102 2.27 12.60 9.26
CA ASP A 102 2.40 11.57 8.25
C ASP A 102 3.76 11.68 7.57
N VAL A 103 4.51 10.58 7.57
CA VAL A 103 5.81 10.46 6.90
C VAL A 103 5.70 9.41 5.81
N TYR A 104 6.01 9.80 4.58
CA TYR A 104 6.01 8.93 3.41
C TYR A 104 7.42 8.82 2.84
N GLN A 105 7.90 7.60 2.67
CA GLN A 105 9.17 7.26 2.03
C GLN A 105 8.89 6.67 0.65
N ASN A 106 9.60 7.13 -0.38
CA ASN A 106 9.49 6.57 -1.72
C ASN A 106 10.12 5.16 -1.80
N GLU A 107 9.35 4.18 -2.25
CA GLU A 107 9.75 2.78 -2.43
C GLU A 107 9.78 2.36 -3.92
N GLY A 108 9.57 3.31 -4.84
CA GLY A 108 9.60 3.12 -6.30
C GLY A 108 8.26 2.66 -6.91
N ASN A 109 8.11 2.82 -8.23
CA ASN A 109 6.93 2.36 -9.00
C ASN A 109 5.59 2.85 -8.42
N GLY A 110 5.55 4.14 -8.06
CA GLY A 110 4.41 4.76 -7.38
C GLY A 110 4.16 4.30 -5.93
N LEU A 111 4.88 3.30 -5.40
CA LEU A 111 4.73 2.84 -4.02
C LEU A 111 5.44 3.76 -3.04
N VAL A 112 4.75 4.05 -1.94
CA VAL A 112 5.29 4.78 -0.80
C VAL A 112 5.06 4.00 0.48
N ARG A 113 6.05 3.97 1.36
CA ARG A 113 5.90 3.48 2.72
C ARG A 113 5.47 4.64 3.63
N GLY A 114 4.32 4.52 4.25
CA GLY A 114 3.72 5.53 5.12
C GLY A 114 3.75 5.15 6.58
N VAL A 115 4.05 6.13 7.44
CA VAL A 115 3.84 6.09 8.89
C VAL A 115 3.00 7.30 9.26
N SER A 116 1.77 7.09 9.71
CA SER A 116 0.88 8.14 10.20
C SER A 116 0.75 8.01 11.71
N THR A 117 1.13 9.06 12.42
CA THR A 117 0.96 9.17 13.87
C THR A 117 -0.26 10.05 14.16
N ILE A 118 -1.30 9.48 14.76
CA ILE A 118 -2.56 10.17 15.03
C ILE A 118 -2.66 10.49 16.52
N SER A 119 -2.98 11.74 16.81
CA SER A 119 -3.13 12.27 18.16
C SER A 119 -4.53 12.84 18.39
N SER A 120 -5.01 12.73 19.62
CA SER A 120 -6.24 13.40 20.09
C SER A 120 -5.88 14.20 21.34
N ASN A 121 -6.25 15.48 21.37
CA ASN A 121 -5.90 16.40 22.47
C ASN A 121 -4.40 16.39 22.84
N GLY A 122 -3.52 16.33 21.82
CA GLY A 122 -2.07 16.31 21.99
C GLY A 122 -1.48 14.99 22.49
N ILE A 123 -2.30 13.97 22.71
CA ILE A 123 -1.86 12.63 23.11
C ILE A 123 -1.92 11.70 21.90
N GLN A 124 -0.82 11.04 21.59
CA GLN A 124 -0.76 10.03 20.54
C GLN A 124 -1.65 8.84 20.91
N THR A 125 -2.60 8.48 20.05
CA THR A 125 -3.56 7.39 20.31
C THR A 125 -3.39 6.24 19.34
N MET A 126 -2.92 6.51 18.12
CA MET A 126 -2.82 5.51 17.07
C MET A 126 -1.61 5.74 16.18
N VAL A 127 -1.06 4.65 15.65
CA VAL A 127 -0.13 4.66 14.52
C VAL A 127 -0.71 3.83 13.40
N VAL A 128 -0.66 4.33 12.17
CA VAL A 128 -1.02 3.58 10.97
C VAL A 128 0.23 3.42 10.11
N LEU A 129 0.54 2.18 9.77
CA LEU A 129 1.65 1.80 8.90
C LEU A 129 1.07 1.31 7.58
N GLY A 130 1.72 1.65 6.46
CA GLY A 130 1.28 1.14 5.17
C GLY A 130 2.32 1.17 4.08
N LEU A 131 2.13 0.32 3.08
CA LEU A 131 2.71 0.43 1.74
C LEU A 131 1.56 0.78 0.80
N ILE A 132 1.64 1.95 0.19
CA ILE A 132 0.50 2.62 -0.43
C ILE A 132 0.92 3.05 -1.84
N TYR A 133 0.11 2.73 -2.84
CA TYR A 133 0.34 3.19 -4.21
C TYR A 133 -0.18 4.62 -4.37
N ARG A 134 0.73 5.57 -4.56
CA ARG A 134 0.52 7.02 -4.79
C ARG A 134 -0.41 7.69 -3.78
N ASN A 135 -0.53 7.09 -2.60
CA ASN A 135 -1.53 7.39 -1.58
C ASN A 135 -2.99 7.34 -2.06
N ILE A 136 -3.29 6.60 -3.13
CA ILE A 136 -4.64 6.33 -3.63
C ILE A 136 -5.15 4.99 -3.09
N TYR A 137 -4.27 3.98 -3.08
CA TYR A 137 -4.62 2.60 -2.77
C TYR A 137 -3.64 1.98 -1.79
N SER A 138 -4.15 1.47 -0.66
CA SER A 138 -3.35 0.77 0.33
C SER A 138 -3.13 -0.68 -0.08
N VAL A 139 -1.90 -1.02 -0.44
CA VAL A 139 -1.52 -2.38 -0.85
C VAL A 139 -1.28 -3.27 0.38
N ARG A 140 -0.77 -2.67 1.46
CA ARG A 140 -0.50 -3.36 2.73
C ARG A 140 -0.62 -2.36 3.87
N ALA A 141 -1.32 -2.71 4.95
CA ALA A 141 -1.55 -1.80 6.06
C ALA A 141 -1.66 -2.52 7.41
N GLN A 142 -1.35 -1.78 8.47
CA GLN A 142 -1.56 -2.19 9.85
C GLN A 142 -1.85 -0.96 10.70
N SER A 143 -2.84 -1.07 11.58
CA SER A 143 -3.13 -0.06 12.59
C SER A 143 -2.73 -0.54 13.99
N LEU A 144 -2.17 0.37 14.77
CA LEU A 144 -1.70 0.16 16.13
C LEU A 144 -2.46 1.10 17.04
N SER A 145 -3.40 0.59 17.84
CA SER A 145 -3.94 1.36 18.96
C SER A 145 -2.91 1.33 20.09
N LEU A 146 -2.46 2.50 20.55
CA LEU A 146 -1.38 2.57 21.55
C LEU A 146 -1.81 2.11 22.95
N SER A 147 -3.11 1.98 23.18
CA SER A 147 -3.66 1.38 24.41
C SER A 147 -3.83 -0.14 24.32
N ALA A 148 -3.67 -0.74 23.13
CA ALA A 148 -3.83 -2.18 22.95
C ALA A 148 -2.54 -2.94 23.32
N VAL A 149 -2.69 -4.15 23.86
CA VAL A 149 -1.56 -5.05 24.15
C VAL A 149 -0.87 -5.49 22.85
N ASN A 150 -1.68 -5.85 21.86
CA ASN A 150 -1.24 -6.41 20.59
C ASN A 150 -1.71 -5.56 19.41
N ALA A 151 -0.88 -5.52 18.37
CA ALA A 151 -1.21 -4.89 17.11
C ALA A 151 -2.32 -5.67 16.39
N ASN A 152 -3.09 -4.95 15.56
CA ASN A 152 -3.95 -5.61 14.59
C ASN A 152 -3.09 -6.42 13.61
N ARG A 153 -3.68 -7.45 13.00
CA ARG A 153 -3.00 -8.19 11.93
C ARG A 153 -2.76 -7.29 10.73
N ILE A 154 -1.65 -7.52 10.03
CA ILE A 154 -1.38 -6.85 8.75
C ILE A 154 -2.41 -7.34 7.73
N VAL A 155 -3.09 -6.40 7.09
CA VAL A 155 -3.96 -6.64 5.93
C VAL A 155 -3.17 -6.29 4.67
N GLU A 156 -3.31 -7.09 3.63
CA GLU A 156 -2.69 -6.83 2.34
C GLU A 156 -3.58 -7.25 1.17
N SER A 157 -3.29 -6.68 0.02
CA SER A 157 -3.73 -7.20 -1.27
C SER A 157 -3.08 -8.56 -1.51
N ARG A 158 -3.90 -9.54 -1.85
CA ARG A 158 -3.46 -10.91 -2.17
C ARG A 158 -3.42 -11.12 -3.67
N THR A 159 -4.33 -10.48 -4.38
CA THR A 159 -4.49 -10.49 -5.83
C THR A 159 -4.95 -9.11 -6.28
N ILE A 160 -4.51 -8.70 -7.47
CA ILE A 160 -5.05 -7.54 -8.19
C ILE A 160 -5.54 -8.05 -9.54
N SER A 161 -6.85 -8.00 -9.76
CA SER A 161 -7.52 -8.41 -11.01
C SER A 161 -7.53 -7.32 -12.06
N HIS A 162 -7.58 -6.05 -11.64
CA HIS A 162 -7.50 -4.89 -12.53
C HIS A 162 -6.74 -3.74 -11.87
N PHE A 163 -5.89 -3.06 -12.64
CA PHE A 163 -5.02 -2.00 -12.11
C PHE A 163 -4.75 -0.90 -13.15
N ASP A 164 -5.52 0.18 -13.07
CA ASP A 164 -5.23 1.38 -13.84
C ASP A 164 -4.19 2.28 -13.14
N THR A 165 -3.55 3.14 -13.93
CA THR A 165 -2.59 4.11 -13.40
C THR A 165 -3.10 5.54 -13.57
N PRO A 166 -2.71 6.50 -12.72
CA PRO A 166 -3.09 7.90 -12.91
C PRO A 166 -2.66 8.51 -14.26
N ALA A 167 -1.67 7.92 -14.93
CA ALA A 167 -1.17 8.39 -16.22
C ALA A 167 -2.07 7.97 -17.41
N THR A 168 -2.92 6.95 -17.24
CA THR A 168 -3.65 6.32 -18.35
C THR A 168 -4.99 6.96 -18.71
N GLY A 169 -5.48 7.95 -17.97
CA GLY A 169 -6.73 8.62 -18.33
C GLY A 169 -7.36 9.52 -17.27
N HIS A 170 -8.63 9.85 -17.50
CA HIS A 170 -9.48 10.63 -16.60
C HIS A 170 -10.10 9.78 -15.48
N GLU A 171 -10.02 8.46 -15.57
CA GLU A 171 -10.59 7.52 -14.61
C GLU A 171 -9.54 6.47 -14.23
N LEU A 172 -9.70 5.91 -13.04
CA LEU A 172 -8.87 4.85 -12.51
C LEU A 172 -9.75 3.81 -11.84
N HIS A 173 -9.68 2.58 -12.34
CA HIS A 173 -10.28 1.42 -11.71
C HIS A 173 -9.21 0.53 -11.09
N LEU A 174 -9.47 0.06 -9.87
CA LEU A 174 -8.68 -0.95 -9.18
C LEU A 174 -9.64 -2.03 -8.69
N SER A 175 -9.34 -3.29 -8.99
CA SER A 175 -10.10 -4.45 -8.53
C SER A 175 -9.13 -5.43 -7.88
N TYR A 176 -9.39 -5.82 -6.63
CA TYR A 176 -8.42 -6.54 -5.82
C TYR A 176 -9.07 -7.33 -4.67
N ASP A 177 -8.41 -8.42 -4.28
CA ASP A 177 -8.79 -9.16 -3.07
C ASP A 177 -7.81 -8.84 -1.94
N THR A 178 -8.35 -8.62 -0.74
CA THR A 178 -7.57 -8.38 0.46
C THR A 178 -7.76 -9.48 1.49
N GLY A 179 -6.75 -9.67 2.33
CA GLY A 179 -6.82 -10.57 3.47
C GLY A 179 -5.70 -10.30 4.45
N TYR A 180 -5.71 -11.00 5.58
CA TYR A 180 -4.57 -10.97 6.48
C TYR A 180 -3.36 -11.66 5.84
N VAL A 181 -2.16 -11.25 6.24
CA VAL A 181 -0.93 -11.92 5.78
C VAL A 181 -0.99 -13.41 6.10
N GLY A 182 -0.79 -14.23 5.06
CA GLY A 182 -0.88 -15.69 5.11
C GLY A 182 -2.29 -16.29 5.07
N GLN A 183 -3.33 -15.46 4.94
CA GLN A 183 -4.68 -15.92 4.62
C GLN A 183 -4.74 -16.39 3.16
N THR A 184 -5.33 -17.57 2.95
CA THR A 184 -5.45 -18.20 1.62
C THR A 184 -6.89 -18.39 1.16
N THR A 185 -7.86 -18.24 2.05
CA THR A 185 -9.30 -18.41 1.78
C THR A 185 -10.09 -17.26 2.40
N ASN A 186 -11.36 -17.10 1.99
CA ASN A 186 -12.27 -16.05 2.49
C ASN A 186 -11.68 -14.64 2.34
N LEU A 187 -11.01 -14.39 1.21
CA LEU A 187 -10.51 -13.07 0.88
C LEU A 187 -11.67 -12.12 0.60
N LEU A 188 -11.49 -10.84 0.92
CA LEU A 188 -12.48 -9.80 0.70
C LEU A 188 -12.20 -9.12 -0.64
N HIS A 189 -13.12 -9.28 -1.58
CA HIS A 189 -13.07 -8.54 -2.83
C HIS A 189 -13.50 -7.08 -2.63
N ASN A 190 -12.72 -6.16 -3.19
CA ASN A 190 -13.01 -4.74 -3.18
C ASN A 190 -12.69 -4.13 -4.54
N GLU A 191 -13.40 -3.07 -4.86
CA GLU A 191 -13.10 -2.22 -6.01
C GLU A 191 -12.88 -0.79 -5.54
N THR A 192 -12.05 -0.06 -6.28
CA THR A 192 -11.83 1.37 -6.10
C THR A 192 -11.93 2.04 -7.46
N ASN A 193 -12.93 2.91 -7.60
CA ASN A 193 -13.19 3.67 -8.82
C ASN A 193 -12.92 5.14 -8.52
N CYS A 194 -12.00 5.75 -9.24
CA CYS A 194 -11.67 7.16 -9.08
C CYS A 194 -11.85 7.94 -10.39
N VAL A 195 -12.30 9.18 -10.28
CA VAL A 195 -12.48 10.09 -11.41
C VAL A 195 -11.68 11.37 -11.16
N PHE A 196 -10.89 11.78 -12.15
CA PHE A 196 -10.19 13.05 -12.14
C PHE A 196 -11.13 14.19 -12.54
N GLY A 197 -11.19 15.22 -11.71
CA GLY A 197 -11.99 16.42 -11.91
C GLY A 197 -11.18 17.61 -12.41
N ARG A 198 -11.53 18.80 -11.92
CA ARG A 198 -10.87 20.06 -12.29
C ARG A 198 -9.39 20.05 -11.91
N SER A 199 -8.60 20.76 -12.70
CA SER A 199 -7.23 21.16 -12.33
C SER A 199 -7.27 22.50 -11.59
N PHE A 200 -6.37 22.70 -10.64
CA PHE A 200 -6.27 23.90 -9.82
C PHE A 200 -4.86 24.07 -9.25
N GLU A 201 -4.53 25.24 -8.70
CA GLU A 201 -3.21 25.47 -8.09
C GLU A 201 -3.09 24.68 -6.79
N ALA A 202 -2.04 23.88 -6.62
CA ALA A 202 -1.88 23.05 -5.43
C ALA A 202 -1.76 23.87 -4.13
N SER A 203 -1.39 25.15 -4.25
CA SER A 203 -1.40 26.10 -3.14
C SER A 203 -2.78 26.35 -2.53
N GLU A 204 -3.87 26.02 -3.23
CA GLU A 204 -5.23 26.01 -2.67
C GLU A 204 -5.40 24.98 -1.54
N ILE A 205 -4.63 23.88 -1.55
CA ILE A 205 -4.63 22.88 -0.47
C ILE A 205 -3.76 23.37 0.69
N ASN A 206 -2.54 23.80 0.40
CA ASN A 206 -1.63 24.42 1.36
C ASN A 206 -0.57 25.26 0.60
N PRO A 207 -0.27 26.50 1.02
CA PRO A 207 0.66 27.38 0.30
C PRO A 207 2.08 26.84 0.07
N LYS A 208 2.52 25.84 0.86
CA LYS A 208 3.83 25.18 0.68
C LYS A 208 3.84 24.15 -0.45
N ILE A 209 2.67 23.77 -0.96
CA ILE A 209 2.54 22.80 -2.06
C ILE A 209 2.67 23.53 -3.38
N MET A 210 3.70 23.15 -4.15
CA MET A 210 3.97 23.70 -5.48
C MET A 210 3.31 22.91 -6.61
N GLY A 211 2.98 23.62 -7.69
CA GLY A 211 2.53 23.03 -8.95
C GLY A 211 1.01 22.91 -9.04
N THR A 212 0.55 22.10 -9.99
CA THR A 212 -0.87 21.86 -10.24
C THR A 212 -1.36 20.65 -9.45
N ALA A 213 -2.60 20.73 -8.99
CA ALA A 213 -3.35 19.61 -8.44
C ALA A 213 -4.62 19.36 -9.26
N ARG A 214 -5.12 18.14 -9.21
CA ARG A 214 -6.42 17.74 -9.77
C ARG A 214 -7.31 17.18 -8.68
N ASP A 215 -8.60 17.50 -8.74
CA ASP A 215 -9.59 16.79 -7.92
C ASP A 215 -9.56 15.30 -8.32
N LEU A 216 -9.61 14.42 -7.33
CA LEU A 216 -9.66 12.98 -7.51
C LEU A 216 -10.72 12.42 -6.56
N ASP A 217 -11.89 12.11 -7.10
CA ASP A 217 -13.02 11.58 -6.35
C ASP A 217 -13.04 10.07 -6.48
N CYS A 218 -12.88 9.35 -5.38
CA CYS A 218 -12.82 7.90 -5.33
C CYS A 218 -14.03 7.31 -4.61
N GLN A 219 -14.49 6.15 -5.06
CA GLN A 219 -15.46 5.31 -4.39
C GLN A 219 -14.87 3.93 -4.18
N VAL A 220 -14.97 3.43 -2.94
CA VAL A 220 -14.58 2.07 -2.58
C VAL A 220 -15.85 1.26 -2.39
N SER A 221 -15.97 0.15 -3.11
CA SER A 221 -17.08 -0.79 -3.01
C SER A 221 -16.61 -2.17 -2.57
N ASN A 222 -17.50 -2.90 -1.90
CA ASN A 222 -17.27 -4.30 -1.55
C ASN A 222 -17.71 -5.24 -2.69
N GLN A 223 -17.52 -6.55 -2.49
CA GLN A 223 -17.89 -7.61 -3.43
C GLN A 223 -19.36 -7.61 -3.91
N ASN A 224 -20.27 -6.94 -3.19
CA ASN A 224 -21.68 -6.84 -3.56
C ASN A 224 -21.99 -5.55 -4.36
N GLY A 225 -20.96 -4.80 -4.76
CA GLY A 225 -21.11 -3.49 -5.42
C GLY A 225 -21.58 -2.37 -4.50
N ILE A 226 -21.63 -2.61 -3.18
CA ILE A 226 -22.08 -1.60 -2.21
C ILE A 226 -20.91 -0.67 -1.93
N VAL A 227 -21.10 0.62 -2.18
CA VAL A 227 -20.14 1.67 -1.83
C VAL A 227 -20.02 1.77 -0.31
N ILE A 228 -18.84 1.44 0.20
CA ILE A 228 -18.51 1.47 1.64
C ILE A 228 -17.76 2.73 2.03
N SER A 229 -17.15 3.43 1.06
CA SER A 229 -16.52 4.72 1.29
C SER A 229 -16.51 5.58 0.04
N LYS A 230 -16.63 6.88 0.22
CA LYS A 230 -16.36 7.91 -0.79
C LYS A 230 -15.23 8.80 -0.28
N GLU A 231 -14.30 9.13 -1.14
CA GLU A 231 -13.12 9.92 -0.79
C GLU A 231 -12.93 11.04 -1.80
N ARG A 232 -12.62 12.23 -1.30
CA ARG A 232 -12.12 13.32 -2.14
C ARG A 232 -10.66 13.54 -1.85
N ARG A 233 -9.85 13.56 -2.90
CA ARG A 233 -8.41 13.71 -2.84
C ARG A 233 -7.96 14.85 -3.76
N GLY A 234 -6.86 15.50 -3.40
CA GLY A 234 -6.10 16.35 -4.31
C GLY A 234 -4.92 15.55 -4.86
N TYR A 235 -4.94 15.20 -6.15
CA TYR A 235 -3.81 14.56 -6.80
C TYR A 235 -2.80 15.61 -7.22
N LEU A 236 -1.60 15.58 -6.65
CA LEU A 236 -0.55 16.57 -6.90
C LEU A 236 0.32 16.12 -8.06
N ASP A 237 0.17 16.74 -9.24
CA ASP A 237 0.80 16.26 -10.47
C ASP A 237 2.34 16.30 -10.40
N LYS A 238 2.90 17.35 -9.78
CA LYS A 238 4.35 17.48 -9.57
C LYS A 238 4.93 16.31 -8.76
N TYR A 239 4.19 15.80 -7.79
CA TYR A 239 4.66 14.77 -6.86
C TYR A 239 4.17 13.37 -7.24
N GLY A 240 3.20 13.25 -8.15
CA GLY A 240 2.57 11.98 -8.52
C GLY A 240 1.89 11.29 -7.33
N PHE A 241 1.30 12.07 -6.42
CA PHE A 241 0.82 11.63 -5.10
C PHE A 241 -0.48 12.32 -4.72
N ALA A 242 -1.43 11.58 -4.12
CA ALA A 242 -2.71 12.11 -3.68
C ALA A 242 -2.74 12.47 -2.20
N ILE A 243 -3.33 13.61 -1.83
CA ILE A 243 -3.65 13.96 -0.44
C ILE A 243 -5.14 13.74 -0.22
N LEU A 244 -5.51 13.01 0.84
CA LEU A 244 -6.91 12.86 1.26
C LEU A 244 -7.42 14.16 1.87
N LEU A 245 -8.53 14.68 1.37
CA LEU A 245 -9.14 15.93 1.82
C LEU A 245 -10.49 15.69 2.51
N ARG A 246 -11.22 14.66 2.08
CA ARG A 246 -12.46 14.22 2.72
C ARG A 246 -12.66 12.72 2.57
N ARG A 247 -13.28 12.09 3.56
CA ARG A 247 -13.77 10.71 3.50
C ARG A 247 -15.16 10.64 4.13
N GLU A 248 -16.08 10.04 3.41
CA GLU A 248 -17.41 9.66 3.90
C GLU A 248 -17.49 8.13 3.92
N ASN A 249 -18.03 7.56 4.98
CA ASN A 249 -18.39 6.14 5.08
C ASN A 249 -19.65 5.99 5.94
N SER A 250 -20.04 4.76 6.26
CA SER A 250 -21.25 4.52 7.07
C SER A 250 -21.17 5.07 8.49
N THR A 251 -19.97 5.29 9.03
CA THR A 251 -19.75 5.71 10.42
C THR A 251 -19.61 7.21 10.61
N ALA A 252 -18.97 7.89 9.66
CA ALA A 252 -18.62 9.30 9.81
C ALA A 252 -18.39 10.00 8.47
N ASP A 253 -18.48 11.33 8.53
CA ASP A 253 -17.94 12.26 7.55
C ASP A 253 -16.68 12.91 8.14
N ILE A 254 -15.56 12.77 7.44
CA ILE A 254 -14.23 13.10 7.92
C ILE A 254 -13.59 14.09 6.95
N THR A 255 -13.14 15.23 7.46
CA THR A 255 -12.43 16.26 6.69
C THR A 255 -10.98 16.35 7.17
N PHE A 256 -10.07 16.53 6.22
CA PHE A 256 -8.63 16.61 6.44
C PHE A 256 -8.13 17.95 5.90
N THR A 257 -7.47 18.73 6.76
CA THR A 257 -6.86 20.01 6.39
C THR A 257 -5.35 19.87 6.50
N VAL A 258 -4.63 20.17 5.42
CA VAL A 258 -3.16 20.15 5.41
C VAL A 258 -2.63 21.37 6.14
N THR A 259 -2.04 21.18 7.31
CA THR A 259 -1.46 22.27 8.11
C THR A 259 0.01 22.49 7.79
N ASP A 260 0.74 21.43 7.42
CA ASP A 260 2.11 21.54 6.92
C ASP A 260 2.40 20.53 5.80
N PHE A 261 3.35 20.88 4.93
CA PHE A 261 3.80 20.06 3.82
C PHE A 261 5.30 20.32 3.56
N LYS A 262 6.10 19.26 3.58
CA LYS A 262 7.55 19.33 3.33
C LYS A 262 8.02 18.13 2.50
N THR A 263 8.79 18.39 1.46
CA THR A 263 9.47 17.35 0.67
C THR A 263 10.98 17.41 0.88
N GLU A 264 11.60 16.23 0.83
CA GLU A 264 13.05 15.99 0.95
C GLU A 264 13.52 15.07 -0.17
#